data_AF-A0A1F0U4H5-F1
#
_entry.id   AF-A0A1F0U4H5-F1
#
_cell.length_a   1.000
_cell.length_b   1.000
_cell.length_c   1.000
_cell.angle_alpha   90.00
_cell.angle_beta   90.00
_cell.angle_gamma   90.00
#
_symmetry.space_group_name_H-M   'P 1'
#
loop_
_entity.id
_entity.type
_entity.pdbx_description
1 polymer ?
#
loop_
_entity_poly.entity_id
_entity_poly.type
_entity_poly.pdbx_seq_one_letter_code
_entity_poly.pdbx_strand_id
1 'polypeptide(L)'
;MKRNKPTMRRWIYALFIAALCGNIAACGDKDEDNTPSYNPNVPVTISRFTPAEGSEGQEMVIYGTNFGLDSKQVNVTIGGKTAKLTYVKADSIGCIVPYWTESGRFEVEVKVAQQSAKATTMFAYASPLMVRTLIGYRISDGDPGWNDGKFGTGKDDGSATFGKQAAFMRFDPQNHDHLYVAYEDFDYSGYGVQLFDLKAKTVTTVMHGSKCFEGKRLRAIDFTAKGDMVIATDRDDSGDRSTSVWIVKRNADGSFTDESKCEVLAAYKQCNTVAVHPVNGELYFNSYGNNAIYRLDVAKYYANASETTPWDPYLTGNNYEQMLTLGASRWNFNITMHPTGKYAYVIALNQHCIYRMDYDEATKRFKQPYLVSGQQGVKGWADGKGDGTLMNFPYQGIFVKNADYVAQGKEDVYDFYFCDYDNYCVRYLTPEGRVRTFAGRGATSAMGDGNTWGPDDGDLRETARFGSPTGIAYDERTETFYVFDTYYKSVRTISR
;
A
#
# COMPACT_ATOMS: atom_id res chain seq x y z
N MET A 1 -60.77 48.87 1.44
CA MET A 1 -62.17 49.09 1.00
C MET A 1 -62.55 47.99 0.02
N LYS A 2 -63.62 47.23 0.32
CA LYS A 2 -64.31 46.17 -0.47
C LYS A 2 -63.47 44.89 -0.78
N ARG A 3 -63.70 43.71 -0.16
CA ARG A 3 -64.85 42.77 -0.02
C ARG A 3 -64.92 41.67 -1.12
N ASN A 4 -64.81 40.41 -0.65
CA ASN A 4 -65.55 39.17 -1.00
C ASN A 4 -65.40 38.59 -2.42
N LYS A 5 -65.27 37.26 -2.65
CA LYS A 5 -65.56 36.01 -1.90
C LYS A 5 -64.81 34.82 -2.58
N PRO A 6 -64.59 33.67 -1.88
CA PRO A 6 -63.92 32.48 -2.41
C PRO A 6 -64.91 31.41 -2.92
N THR A 7 -64.52 30.66 -3.96
CA THR A 7 -65.27 29.51 -4.51
C THR A 7 -64.65 28.17 -4.10
N MET A 8 -65.26 27.61 -3.05
CA MET A 8 -65.65 26.20 -2.85
C MET A 8 -65.14 25.13 -3.85
N ARG A 9 -64.30 24.20 -3.38
CA ARG A 9 -64.36 22.75 -3.70
C ARG A 9 -63.49 21.92 -2.74
N ARG A 10 -64.09 21.46 -1.65
CA ARG A 10 -63.74 20.23 -0.90
C ARG A 10 -64.93 19.26 -1.08
N TRP A 11 -64.74 17.99 -0.69
CA TRP A 11 -65.73 16.89 -0.55
C TRP A 11 -65.79 15.83 -1.67
N ILE A 12 -64.86 14.86 -1.66
CA ILE A 12 -65.08 13.48 -2.19
C ILE A 12 -64.37 12.42 -1.30
N TYR A 13 -64.52 12.43 0.03
CA TYR A 13 -64.06 11.29 0.86
C TYR A 13 -64.92 11.05 2.11
N ALA A 14 -66.24 11.12 1.98
CA ALA A 14 -67.15 10.75 3.06
C ALA A 14 -68.49 10.29 2.50
N LEU A 15 -68.53 9.10 1.92
CA LEU A 15 -69.75 8.34 1.65
C LEU A 15 -69.36 6.87 1.59
N PHE A 16 -69.73 6.15 2.65
CA PHE A 16 -69.80 4.69 2.85
C PHE A 16 -69.28 4.24 4.23
N ILE A 17 -69.61 5.02 5.26
CA ILE A 17 -69.81 4.50 6.62
C ILE A 17 -71.32 4.58 6.86
N ALA A 18 -71.92 3.49 7.32
CA ALA A 18 -73.35 3.27 7.62
C ALA A 18 -74.17 2.55 6.53
N ALA A 19 -73.85 1.28 6.28
CA ALA A 19 -74.83 0.24 5.95
C ALA A 19 -74.21 -1.14 6.17
N LEU A 20 -74.32 -1.68 7.40
CA LEU A 20 -74.57 -3.10 7.70
C LEU A 20 -74.34 -3.36 9.21
N CYS A 21 -75.39 -3.17 9.99
CA CYS A 21 -75.61 -3.95 11.21
C CYS A 21 -76.84 -4.81 10.94
N GLY A 22 -76.68 -6.13 10.93
CA GLY A 22 -77.79 -7.09 10.86
C GLY A 22 -77.54 -8.23 9.90
N ASN A 23 -76.83 -9.26 10.34
CA ASN A 23 -77.29 -10.65 10.35
C ASN A 23 -76.16 -11.56 10.86
N ILE A 24 -76.37 -12.03 12.09
CA ILE A 24 -75.63 -13.12 12.73
C ILE A 24 -76.21 -14.41 12.15
N ALA A 25 -75.43 -15.10 11.31
CA ALA A 25 -75.62 -16.50 11.01
C ALA A 25 -74.26 -17.18 11.18
N ALA A 26 -74.16 -17.98 12.24
CA ALA A 26 -73.01 -18.83 12.51
C ALA A 26 -72.93 -19.92 11.42
N CYS A 27 -71.86 -19.89 10.63
CA CYS A 27 -71.34 -21.07 9.96
C CYS A 27 -69.88 -21.17 10.40
N GLY A 28 -69.58 -22.17 11.23
CA GLY A 28 -68.23 -22.45 11.66
C GLY A 28 -67.49 -23.17 10.55
N ASP A 29 -66.72 -22.42 9.77
CA ASP A 29 -65.59 -22.99 9.05
C ASP A 29 -64.32 -22.61 9.80
N LYS A 30 -63.52 -23.63 10.10
CA LYS A 30 -62.17 -23.47 10.65
C LYS A 30 -61.33 -22.83 9.56
N ASP A 31 -61.05 -21.54 9.69
CA ASP A 31 -59.94 -20.93 8.97
C ASP A 31 -58.67 -21.64 9.45
N GLU A 32 -58.12 -22.53 8.62
CA GLU A 32 -56.73 -22.93 8.77
C GLU A 32 -55.89 -21.66 8.68
N ASP A 33 -55.11 -21.42 9.72
CA ASP A 33 -54.22 -20.29 9.85
C ASP A 33 -53.12 -20.38 8.78
N ASN A 34 -53.48 -19.97 7.55
CA ASN A 34 -52.61 -19.98 6.37
C ASN A 34 -51.60 -18.82 6.40
N THR A 35 -51.30 -18.31 7.60
CA THR A 35 -50.18 -17.40 7.80
C THR A 35 -48.90 -18.20 7.58
N PRO A 36 -48.03 -17.80 6.63
CA PRO A 36 -46.76 -18.48 6.40
C PRO A 36 -45.93 -18.52 7.68
N SER A 37 -45.92 -19.66 8.37
CA SER A 37 -45.26 -19.85 9.66
C SER A 37 -44.14 -20.87 9.52
N TYR A 38 -43.12 -20.75 10.38
CA TYR A 38 -42.02 -21.70 10.42
C TYR A 38 -42.53 -23.09 10.85
N ASN A 39 -42.21 -24.11 10.08
CA ASN A 39 -42.56 -25.50 10.37
C ASN A 39 -41.30 -26.31 10.72
N PRO A 40 -41.15 -26.82 11.96
CA PRO A 40 -39.95 -27.55 12.38
C PRO A 40 -39.76 -28.90 11.68
N ASN A 41 -40.78 -29.42 10.99
CA ASN A 41 -40.72 -30.68 10.23
C ASN A 41 -40.37 -30.47 8.75
N VAL A 42 -40.29 -29.23 8.29
CA VAL A 42 -39.86 -28.86 6.93
C VAL A 42 -38.45 -28.29 7.02
N PRO A 43 -37.52 -28.63 6.13
CA PRO A 43 -36.19 -28.05 6.15
C PRO A 43 -36.22 -26.56 5.76
N VAL A 44 -35.47 -25.74 6.49
CA VAL A 44 -35.04 -24.41 6.04
C VAL A 44 -34.10 -24.60 4.85
N THR A 45 -34.31 -23.84 3.77
CA THR A 45 -33.43 -23.88 2.60
C THR A 45 -33.03 -22.48 2.16
N ILE A 46 -31.86 -22.38 1.52
CA ILE A 46 -31.44 -21.18 0.80
C ILE A 46 -31.34 -21.55 -0.68
N SER A 47 -32.11 -20.88 -1.52
CA SER A 47 -32.08 -21.09 -2.97
C SER A 47 -31.03 -20.20 -3.64
N ARG A 48 -30.90 -18.94 -3.20
CA ARG A 48 -29.91 -17.97 -3.67
C ARG A 48 -29.86 -16.74 -2.77
N PHE A 49 -28.88 -15.88 -2.98
CA PHE A 49 -28.88 -14.52 -2.46
C PHE A 49 -28.48 -13.52 -3.56
N THR A 50 -28.75 -12.24 -3.36
CA THR A 50 -28.31 -11.16 -4.25
C THR A 50 -28.06 -9.87 -3.48
N PRO A 51 -27.04 -9.08 -3.85
CA PRO A 51 -26.00 -9.39 -4.85
C PRO A 51 -25.06 -10.52 -4.41
N ALA A 52 -24.36 -11.15 -5.37
CA ALA A 52 -23.41 -12.22 -5.09
C ALA A 52 -22.05 -11.69 -4.56
N GLU A 53 -21.81 -10.40 -4.76
CA GLU A 53 -20.63 -9.66 -4.32
C GLU A 53 -21.04 -8.31 -3.73
N GLY A 54 -20.20 -7.74 -2.88
CA GLY A 54 -20.44 -6.44 -2.28
C GLY A 54 -19.47 -6.11 -1.15
N SER A 55 -19.70 -4.98 -0.50
CA SER A 55 -18.88 -4.48 0.61
C SER A 55 -19.70 -4.36 1.89
N GLU A 56 -19.10 -3.82 2.95
CA GLU A 56 -19.83 -3.45 4.17
C GLU A 56 -21.06 -2.59 3.85
N GLY A 57 -22.14 -2.79 4.59
CA GLY A 57 -23.31 -1.90 4.55
C GLY A 57 -24.24 -2.17 3.37
N GLN A 58 -23.79 -2.95 2.38
CA GLN A 58 -24.61 -3.40 1.27
C GLN A 58 -25.79 -4.21 1.80
N GLU A 59 -27.00 -3.91 1.30
CA GLU A 59 -28.16 -4.75 1.55
C GLU A 59 -28.09 -6.01 0.67
N MET A 60 -28.26 -7.16 1.31
CA MET A 60 -28.35 -8.49 0.71
C MET A 60 -29.75 -9.04 0.92
N VAL A 61 -30.32 -9.65 -0.12
CA VAL A 61 -31.56 -10.42 -0.03
C VAL A 61 -31.26 -11.90 -0.22
N ILE A 62 -31.60 -12.70 0.78
CA ILE A 62 -31.50 -14.17 0.77
C ILE A 62 -32.89 -14.74 0.46
N TYR A 63 -32.97 -15.63 -0.52
CA TYR A 63 -34.19 -16.31 -0.93
C TYR A 63 -34.13 -17.78 -0.52
N GLY A 64 -35.28 -18.35 -0.16
CA GLY A 64 -35.35 -19.72 0.31
C GLY A 64 -36.75 -20.10 0.76
N THR A 65 -36.83 -21.08 1.66
CA THR A 65 -38.10 -21.59 2.16
C THR A 65 -38.07 -21.78 3.66
N ASN A 66 -39.26 -21.73 4.27
CA ASN A 66 -39.49 -22.03 5.68
C ASN A 66 -38.76 -21.07 6.64
N PHE A 67 -38.63 -19.78 6.28
CA PHE A 67 -38.03 -18.78 7.15
C PHE A 67 -38.97 -18.27 8.26
N GLY A 68 -40.28 -18.47 8.09
CA GLY A 68 -41.30 -17.89 8.96
C GLY A 68 -41.36 -16.36 8.84
N LEU A 69 -41.92 -15.70 9.87
CA LEU A 69 -42.10 -14.24 9.92
C LEU A 69 -41.52 -13.60 11.19
N ASP A 70 -41.13 -14.40 12.18
CA ASP A 70 -40.60 -13.92 13.46
C ASP A 70 -39.08 -13.69 13.37
N SER A 71 -38.69 -12.43 13.26
CA SER A 71 -37.27 -12.04 13.21
C SER A 71 -36.47 -12.40 14.46
N LYS A 72 -37.12 -12.69 15.59
CA LYS A 72 -36.42 -13.16 16.82
C LYS A 72 -35.95 -14.60 16.70
N GLN A 73 -36.55 -15.38 15.79
CA GLN A 73 -36.18 -16.77 15.54
C GLN A 73 -35.18 -16.92 14.40
N VAL A 74 -34.96 -15.86 13.62
CA VAL A 74 -34.06 -15.85 12.47
C VAL A 74 -32.74 -15.18 12.83
N ASN A 75 -31.63 -15.84 12.50
CA ASN A 75 -30.30 -15.27 12.55
C ASN A 75 -29.59 -15.53 11.22
N VAL A 76 -28.99 -14.50 10.64
CA VAL A 76 -28.17 -14.63 9.43
C VAL A 76 -26.73 -14.38 9.82
N THR A 77 -25.82 -15.23 9.34
CA THR A 77 -24.39 -14.97 9.41
C THR A 77 -23.77 -14.97 8.02
N ILE A 78 -22.78 -14.09 7.83
CA ILE A 78 -21.94 -14.03 6.63
C ILE A 78 -20.50 -14.18 7.12
N GLY A 79 -19.85 -15.29 6.76
CA GLY A 79 -18.51 -15.64 7.24
C GLY A 79 -18.47 -15.90 8.75
N GLY A 80 -19.60 -16.28 9.35
CA GLY A 80 -19.72 -16.46 10.80
C GLY A 80 -19.98 -15.18 11.61
N LYS A 81 -19.97 -14.00 10.99
CA LYS A 81 -20.42 -12.74 11.64
C LYS A 81 -21.92 -12.54 11.46
N THR A 82 -22.62 -12.20 12.52
CA THR A 82 -24.05 -11.88 12.48
C THR A 82 -24.32 -10.67 11.58
N ALA A 83 -25.19 -10.85 10.59
CA ALA A 83 -25.69 -9.79 9.73
C ALA A 83 -26.94 -9.14 10.36
N LYS A 84 -27.03 -7.81 10.30
CA LYS A 84 -28.21 -7.09 10.81
C LYS A 84 -29.40 -7.32 9.87
N LEU A 85 -30.48 -7.88 10.37
CA LEU A 85 -31.70 -8.08 9.58
C LEU A 85 -32.39 -6.74 9.26
N THR A 86 -32.83 -6.58 8.01
CA THR A 86 -33.70 -5.47 7.58
C THR A 86 -35.17 -5.92 7.55
N TYR A 87 -35.44 -7.14 7.10
CA TYR A 87 -36.77 -7.76 7.18
C TYR A 87 -36.70 -9.30 7.14
N VAL A 88 -37.78 -9.95 7.56
CA VAL A 88 -38.00 -11.39 7.41
C VAL A 88 -39.38 -11.62 6.79
N LYS A 89 -39.41 -12.42 5.73
CA LYS A 89 -40.60 -12.97 5.07
C LYS A 89 -40.43 -14.48 4.93
N ALA A 90 -41.51 -15.19 4.67
CA ALA A 90 -41.50 -16.65 4.62
C ALA A 90 -40.56 -17.25 3.56
N ASP A 91 -40.30 -16.51 2.48
CA ASP A 91 -39.47 -16.91 1.33
C ASP A 91 -38.23 -16.04 1.12
N SER A 92 -38.06 -14.97 1.92
CA SER A 92 -36.99 -14.00 1.74
C SER A 92 -36.59 -13.29 3.03
N ILE A 93 -35.29 -13.06 3.20
CA ILE A 93 -34.71 -12.32 4.32
C ILE A 93 -33.85 -11.19 3.74
N GLY A 94 -34.07 -9.97 4.21
CA GLY A 94 -33.17 -8.85 3.97
C GLY A 94 -32.18 -8.71 5.12
N CYS A 95 -30.90 -8.52 4.82
CA CYS A 95 -29.87 -8.25 5.81
C CYS A 95 -28.78 -7.30 5.29
N ILE A 96 -28.04 -6.70 6.22
CA ILE A 96 -26.90 -5.84 5.92
C ILE A 96 -25.60 -6.62 6.06
N VAL A 97 -24.78 -6.59 5.02
CA VAL A 97 -23.46 -7.23 4.99
C VAL A 97 -22.56 -6.63 6.07
N PRO A 98 -22.03 -7.43 7.02
CA PRO A 98 -21.17 -6.94 8.08
C PRO A 98 -19.78 -6.57 7.54
N TYR A 99 -19.08 -5.68 8.24
CA TYR A 99 -17.70 -5.31 7.92
C TYR A 99 -16.73 -6.48 8.08
N TRP A 100 -15.81 -6.61 7.12
CA TRP A 100 -14.64 -7.48 7.17
C TRP A 100 -13.40 -6.68 6.85
N THR A 101 -12.30 -7.00 7.53
CA THR A 101 -11.02 -6.29 7.40
C THR A 101 -10.26 -6.65 6.13
N GLU A 102 -10.62 -7.75 5.49
CA GLU A 102 -9.95 -8.26 4.29
C GLU A 102 -11.03 -8.72 3.30
N SER A 103 -10.73 -8.55 2.02
CA SER A 103 -11.53 -9.14 0.94
C SER A 103 -11.52 -10.66 1.04
N GLY A 104 -12.64 -11.31 0.68
CA GLY A 104 -12.74 -12.76 0.87
C GLY A 104 -14.02 -13.37 0.32
N ARG A 105 -14.09 -14.70 0.36
CA ARG A 105 -15.29 -15.47 0.03
C ARG A 105 -15.88 -16.03 1.32
N PHE A 106 -17.08 -15.59 1.66
CA PHE A 106 -17.72 -15.91 2.93
C PHE A 106 -18.96 -16.76 2.73
N GLU A 107 -19.11 -17.77 3.59
CA GLU A 107 -20.32 -18.60 3.64
C GLU A 107 -21.50 -17.76 4.15
N VAL A 108 -22.68 -17.92 3.53
CA VAL A 108 -23.93 -17.32 4.01
C VAL A 108 -24.77 -18.41 4.67
N GLU A 109 -25.08 -18.23 5.94
CA GLU A 109 -25.88 -19.17 6.74
C GLU A 109 -27.13 -18.46 7.28
N VAL A 110 -28.28 -19.13 7.17
CA VAL A 110 -29.54 -18.74 7.83
C VAL A 110 -29.84 -19.79 8.89
N LYS A 111 -30.03 -19.35 10.13
CA LYS A 111 -30.55 -20.16 11.23
C LYS A 111 -31.97 -19.72 11.55
N VAL A 112 -32.90 -20.67 11.64
CA VAL A 112 -34.28 -20.44 12.06
C VAL A 112 -34.60 -21.42 13.18
N ALA A 113 -34.83 -20.89 14.39
CA ALA A 113 -34.97 -21.68 15.60
C ALA A 113 -33.81 -22.69 15.79
N GLN A 114 -34.06 -23.99 15.60
CA GLN A 114 -33.08 -25.07 15.76
C GLN A 114 -32.49 -25.58 14.43
N GLN A 115 -33.02 -25.12 13.30
CA GLN A 115 -32.53 -25.52 11.98
C GLN A 115 -31.54 -24.49 11.42
N SER A 116 -30.59 -24.96 10.63
CA SER A 116 -29.70 -24.11 9.85
C SER A 116 -29.63 -24.54 8.39
N ALA A 117 -29.44 -23.56 7.51
CA ALA A 117 -29.23 -23.74 6.09
C ALA A 117 -28.04 -22.89 5.65
N LYS A 118 -27.17 -23.47 4.82
CA LYS A 118 -26.01 -22.80 4.24
C LYS A 118 -26.24 -22.65 2.74
N ALA A 119 -25.89 -21.48 2.20
CA ALA A 119 -25.93 -21.26 0.77
C ALA A 119 -24.85 -22.11 0.07
N THR A 120 -25.15 -22.62 -1.11
CA THR A 120 -24.18 -23.38 -1.92
C THR A 120 -23.10 -22.47 -2.52
N THR A 121 -23.42 -21.21 -2.76
CA THR A 121 -22.49 -20.19 -3.27
C THR A 121 -21.93 -19.37 -2.12
N MET A 122 -20.63 -19.05 -2.19
CA MET A 122 -19.99 -18.11 -1.26
C MET A 122 -20.22 -16.67 -1.72
N PHE A 123 -20.48 -15.76 -0.80
CA PHE A 123 -20.56 -14.32 -1.06
C PHE A 123 -19.15 -13.75 -1.22
N ALA A 124 -18.90 -12.98 -2.28
CA ALA A 124 -17.62 -12.32 -2.51
C ALA A 124 -17.62 -10.93 -1.85
N TYR A 125 -16.95 -10.80 -0.71
CA TYR A 125 -16.78 -9.54 -0.04
C TYR A 125 -15.57 -8.78 -0.60
N ALA A 126 -15.80 -7.57 -1.08
CA ALA A 126 -14.78 -6.62 -1.44
C ALA A 126 -14.62 -5.61 -0.31
N SER A 127 -13.52 -5.72 0.42
CA SER A 127 -13.18 -4.74 1.43
C SER A 127 -12.80 -3.41 0.75
N PRO A 128 -13.20 -2.26 1.32
CA PRO A 128 -12.74 -0.98 0.83
C PRO A 128 -11.21 -0.89 0.91
N LEU A 129 -10.62 -0.20 -0.06
CA LEU A 129 -9.18 0.10 -0.04
C LEU A 129 -8.91 1.05 1.14
N MET A 130 -8.15 0.58 2.12
CA MET A 130 -7.92 1.29 3.38
C MET A 130 -6.46 1.24 3.80
N VAL A 131 -6.05 2.24 4.59
CA VAL A 131 -4.78 2.23 5.32
C VAL A 131 -4.94 1.44 6.60
N ARG A 132 -4.01 0.52 6.90
CA ARG A 132 -3.97 -0.27 8.13
C ARG A 132 -2.56 -0.37 8.69
N THR A 133 -2.40 -0.47 10.00
CA THR A 133 -1.10 -0.75 10.62
C THR A 133 -0.83 -2.26 10.61
N LEU A 134 0.25 -2.69 9.96
CA LEU A 134 0.66 -4.10 9.87
C LEU A 134 1.67 -4.49 10.95
N ILE A 135 2.68 -3.65 11.17
CA ILE A 135 3.80 -3.91 12.08
C ILE A 135 4.09 -2.65 12.89
N GLY A 136 4.42 -2.85 14.16
CA GLY A 136 4.80 -1.79 15.08
C GLY A 136 3.60 -1.32 15.90
N TYR A 137 3.87 -0.92 17.13
CA TYR A 137 2.86 -0.50 18.08
C TYR A 137 3.20 0.86 18.67
N ARG A 138 2.15 1.59 19.02
CA ARG A 138 2.25 2.95 19.53
C ARG A 138 2.76 2.92 20.97
N ILE A 139 3.93 3.52 21.23
CA ILE A 139 4.26 3.98 22.59
C ILE A 139 3.94 5.47 22.62
N SER A 140 3.06 5.88 23.55
CA SER A 140 2.56 7.24 23.64
C SER A 140 3.64 8.29 23.87
N ASP A 141 4.83 7.95 24.39
CA ASP A 141 5.95 8.89 24.59
C ASP A 141 7.33 8.21 24.56
N GLY A 142 7.51 7.13 23.79
CA GLY A 142 8.72 6.29 23.88
C GLY A 142 9.40 5.97 22.55
N ASP A 143 10.66 5.58 22.64
CA ASP A 143 11.37 4.88 21.58
C ASP A 143 11.29 3.38 21.85
N PRO A 144 10.49 2.59 21.09
CA PRO A 144 10.43 1.15 21.31
C PRO A 144 11.79 0.48 21.04
N GLY A 145 12.69 1.17 20.34
CA GLY A 145 13.94 0.62 19.88
C GLY A 145 13.74 -0.41 18.79
N TRP A 146 14.83 -1.03 18.40
CA TRP A 146 14.85 -2.08 17.39
C TRP A 146 14.63 -3.44 18.03
N ASN A 147 13.69 -4.21 17.50
CA ASN A 147 13.51 -5.59 17.87
C ASN A 147 12.95 -6.39 16.69
N ASP A 148 13.63 -7.49 16.37
CA ASP A 148 13.10 -8.50 15.45
C ASP A 148 11.89 -9.21 16.09
N GLY A 149 11.01 -9.75 15.27
CA GLY A 149 9.79 -10.36 15.80
C GLY A 149 8.80 -10.75 14.73
N LYS A 150 7.56 -10.98 15.13
CA LYS A 150 6.46 -11.26 14.20
C LYS A 150 5.77 -9.98 13.74
N PHE A 151 4.93 -10.09 12.72
CA PHE A 151 4.00 -9.03 12.37
C PHE A 151 2.94 -8.89 13.47
N GLY A 152 2.52 -7.66 13.71
CA GLY A 152 1.58 -7.33 14.78
C GLY A 152 1.79 -5.92 15.32
N THR A 153 0.86 -5.52 16.17
CA THR A 153 0.77 -4.18 16.74
C THR A 153 0.66 -4.22 18.27
N GLY A 154 1.06 -5.33 18.89
CA GLY A 154 1.04 -5.50 20.35
C GLY A 154 2.39 -5.20 20.98
N LYS A 155 2.39 -4.57 22.15
CA LYS A 155 3.63 -4.29 22.90
C LYS A 155 4.29 -5.56 23.43
N ASP A 156 3.48 -6.47 23.94
CA ASP A 156 3.94 -7.65 24.69
C ASP A 156 3.63 -8.97 23.94
N ASP A 157 3.29 -8.89 22.66
CA ASP A 157 2.93 -10.08 21.86
C ASP A 157 4.10 -10.64 21.04
N GLY A 158 5.28 -10.00 21.07
CA GLY A 158 6.43 -10.35 20.25
C GLY A 158 6.46 -9.68 18.87
N SER A 159 5.65 -8.64 18.65
CA SER A 159 5.69 -7.81 17.44
C SER A 159 7.06 -7.17 17.26
N ALA A 160 7.51 -7.09 16.01
CA ALA A 160 8.72 -6.37 15.65
C ALA A 160 8.56 -4.86 15.88
N THR A 161 9.66 -4.18 16.19
CA THR A 161 9.72 -2.73 16.41
C THR A 161 10.89 -2.11 15.66
N PHE A 162 10.74 -0.83 15.32
CA PHE A 162 11.69 -0.10 14.51
C PHE A 162 12.20 1.16 15.22
N GLY A 163 13.38 1.63 14.82
CA GLY A 163 13.92 2.91 15.26
C GLY A 163 13.36 4.10 14.49
N LYS A 164 13.99 5.27 14.67
CA LYS A 164 13.61 6.56 14.06
C LYS A 164 14.11 6.75 12.61
N GLN A 165 14.61 5.69 11.98
CA GLN A 165 15.30 5.75 10.69
C GLN A 165 14.31 5.78 9.52
N ALA A 166 14.69 6.48 8.45
CA ALA A 166 13.97 6.37 7.18
C ALA A 166 14.28 5.02 6.54
N ALA A 167 13.30 4.46 5.82
CA ALA A 167 13.45 3.15 5.20
C ALA A 167 13.45 3.25 3.67
N PHE A 168 14.13 2.30 3.03
CA PHE A 168 14.03 2.02 1.60
C PHE A 168 13.73 0.53 1.41
N MET A 169 12.62 0.22 0.74
CA MET A 169 12.10 -1.15 0.64
C MET A 169 12.24 -1.71 -0.77
N ARG A 170 12.63 -2.98 -0.91
CA ARG A 170 12.71 -3.65 -2.21
C ARG A 170 12.35 -5.13 -2.08
N PHE A 171 11.37 -5.57 -2.86
CA PHE A 171 11.07 -6.99 -2.99
C PHE A 171 12.24 -7.75 -3.61
N ASP A 172 12.48 -8.95 -3.11
CA ASP A 172 13.39 -9.88 -3.77
C ASP A 172 12.79 -10.31 -5.12
N PRO A 173 13.50 -10.11 -6.25
CA PRO A 173 13.02 -10.53 -7.56
C PRO A 173 12.91 -12.06 -7.70
N GLN A 174 13.58 -12.83 -6.84
CA GLN A 174 13.56 -14.30 -6.86
C GLN A 174 12.59 -14.91 -5.84
N ASN A 175 12.13 -14.14 -4.86
CA ASN A 175 11.14 -14.58 -3.88
C ASN A 175 10.25 -13.42 -3.42
N HIS A 176 9.07 -13.28 -4.02
CA HIS A 176 8.19 -12.14 -3.73
C HIS A 176 7.53 -12.17 -2.34
N ASP A 177 7.74 -13.22 -1.54
CA ASP A 177 7.38 -13.21 -0.13
C ASP A 177 8.43 -12.50 0.74
N HIS A 178 9.60 -12.16 0.18
CA HIS A 178 10.69 -11.49 0.87
C HIS A 178 10.78 -10.02 0.47
N LEU A 179 10.54 -9.13 1.44
CA LEU A 179 10.71 -7.69 1.28
C LEU A 179 11.91 -7.22 2.12
N TYR A 180 12.99 -6.79 1.45
CA TYR A 180 14.18 -6.29 2.12
C TYR A 180 14.09 -4.79 2.40
N VAL A 181 14.60 -4.37 3.55
CA VAL A 181 14.53 -2.98 4.02
C VAL A 181 15.90 -2.51 4.50
N ALA A 182 16.41 -1.43 3.89
CA ALA A 182 17.58 -0.70 4.36
C ALA A 182 17.15 0.57 5.07
N TYR A 183 17.99 1.02 6.01
CA TYR A 183 17.68 2.16 6.86
C TYR A 183 18.69 3.30 6.72
N GLU A 184 18.18 4.52 6.64
CA GLU A 184 18.97 5.73 6.79
C GLU A 184 19.26 5.96 8.28
N ASP A 185 20.41 5.46 8.73
CA ASP A 185 20.88 5.61 10.12
C ASP A 185 21.30 7.07 10.42
N PHE A 186 20.34 7.92 10.80
CA PHE A 186 20.60 9.30 11.23
C PHE A 186 21.40 9.41 12.53
N ASP A 187 21.38 8.37 13.34
CA ASP A 187 22.06 8.26 14.64
C ASP A 187 23.36 7.44 14.56
N TYR A 188 23.78 7.03 13.36
CA TYR A 188 24.94 6.15 13.14
C TYR A 188 24.84 4.80 13.87
N SER A 189 23.61 4.30 14.11
CA SER A 189 23.40 2.99 14.73
C SER A 189 23.87 1.82 13.86
N GLY A 190 24.01 2.01 12.55
CA GLY A 190 24.59 1.01 11.64
C GLY A 190 23.77 -0.27 11.59
N TYR A 191 22.43 -0.16 11.56
CA TYR A 191 21.52 -1.28 11.81
C TYR A 191 21.66 -2.37 10.73
N GLY A 192 21.71 -1.96 9.47
CA GLY A 192 21.88 -2.85 8.33
C GLY A 192 20.58 -3.09 7.58
N VAL A 193 20.32 -4.36 7.21
CA VAL A 193 19.17 -4.75 6.38
C VAL A 193 18.29 -5.75 7.14
N GLN A 194 17.00 -5.43 7.22
CA GLN A 194 15.97 -6.35 7.66
C GLN A 194 15.30 -7.05 6.47
N LEU A 195 14.85 -8.28 6.72
CA LEU A 195 13.95 -9.04 5.87
C LEU A 195 12.57 -9.04 6.53
N PHE A 196 11.56 -8.56 5.81
CA PHE A 196 10.16 -8.80 6.11
C PHE A 196 9.72 -10.01 5.31
N ASP A 197 9.61 -11.16 5.97
CA ASP A 197 9.08 -12.38 5.39
C ASP A 197 7.54 -12.34 5.50
N LEU A 198 6.89 -12.05 4.37
CA LEU A 198 5.44 -11.92 4.27
C LEU A 198 4.72 -13.25 4.50
N LYS A 199 5.37 -14.38 4.19
CA LYS A 199 4.80 -15.72 4.33
C LYS A 199 4.91 -16.22 5.77
N ALA A 200 6.09 -16.10 6.37
CA ALA A 200 6.32 -16.42 7.77
C ALA A 200 5.71 -15.38 8.73
N LYS A 201 5.42 -14.18 8.23
CA LYS A 201 4.95 -13.01 8.98
C LYS A 201 5.93 -12.59 10.06
N THR A 202 7.21 -12.47 9.67
CA THR A 202 8.32 -12.11 10.57
C THR A 202 9.17 -10.99 10.01
N VAL A 203 9.78 -10.24 10.91
CA VAL A 203 10.85 -9.28 10.62
C VAL A 203 12.12 -9.79 11.28
N THR A 204 13.20 -9.86 10.51
CA THR A 204 14.50 -10.34 10.99
C THR A 204 15.63 -9.50 10.43
N THR A 205 16.59 -9.13 11.25
CA THR A 205 17.84 -8.50 10.85
C THR A 205 18.73 -9.57 10.26
N VAL A 206 18.83 -9.58 8.94
CA VAL A 206 19.54 -10.61 8.19
C VAL A 206 20.97 -10.22 7.88
N MET A 207 21.26 -8.92 7.76
CA MET A 207 22.61 -8.40 7.58
C MET A 207 22.82 -7.21 8.49
N HIS A 208 23.60 -7.38 9.53
CA HIS A 208 23.95 -6.31 10.47
C HIS A 208 24.92 -5.33 9.80
N GLY A 209 24.66 -4.03 9.96
CA GLY A 209 25.47 -3.02 9.29
C GLY A 209 26.94 -3.05 9.72
N SER A 210 27.24 -3.39 10.97
CA SER A 210 28.62 -3.57 11.45
C SER A 210 29.36 -4.76 10.84
N LYS A 211 28.65 -5.74 10.28
CA LYS A 211 29.22 -6.94 9.64
C LYS A 211 29.42 -6.77 8.15
N CYS A 212 28.41 -6.25 7.46
CA CYS A 212 28.43 -6.16 6.00
C CYS A 212 28.79 -4.76 5.48
N PHE A 213 28.49 -3.69 6.22
CA PHE A 213 28.47 -2.32 5.68
C PHE A 213 29.28 -1.31 6.51
N GLU A 214 30.24 -1.81 7.30
CA GLU A 214 31.12 -1.00 8.16
C GLU A 214 30.38 -0.05 9.13
N GLY A 215 29.14 -0.41 9.51
CA GLY A 215 28.28 0.39 10.39
C GLY A 215 27.88 1.74 9.79
N LYS A 216 27.88 1.88 8.46
CA LYS A 216 27.57 3.15 7.78
C LYS A 216 26.12 3.24 7.34
N ARG A 217 25.66 4.48 7.17
CA ARG A 217 24.30 4.82 6.75
C ARG A 217 23.97 4.23 5.38
N LEU A 218 23.00 3.32 5.34
CA LEU A 218 22.46 2.78 4.10
C LEU A 218 21.38 3.72 3.52
N ARG A 219 21.16 3.69 2.21
CA ARG A 219 20.26 4.63 1.53
C ARG A 219 19.27 3.98 0.56
N ALA A 220 19.70 2.99 -0.19
CA ALA A 220 18.86 2.32 -1.19
C ALA A 220 19.31 0.87 -1.40
N ILE A 221 18.37 0.01 -1.78
CA ILE A 221 18.58 -1.39 -2.15
C ILE A 221 18.05 -1.60 -3.57
N ASP A 222 18.80 -2.33 -4.39
CA ASP A 222 18.29 -2.95 -5.61
C ASP A 222 18.94 -4.32 -5.84
N PHE A 223 18.58 -5.01 -6.93
CA PHE A 223 19.13 -6.32 -7.27
C PHE A 223 19.70 -6.34 -8.68
N THR A 224 20.84 -7.02 -8.85
CA THR A 224 21.40 -7.29 -10.17
C THR A 224 20.57 -8.34 -10.90
N ALA A 225 20.78 -8.49 -12.22
CA ALA A 225 20.16 -9.55 -12.99
C ALA A 225 20.52 -10.98 -12.51
N LYS A 226 21.62 -11.15 -11.77
CA LYS A 226 21.98 -12.44 -11.13
C LYS A 226 21.28 -12.65 -9.78
N GLY A 227 20.55 -11.65 -9.29
CA GLY A 227 19.90 -11.66 -8.00
C GLY A 227 20.81 -11.33 -6.83
N ASP A 228 22.03 -10.83 -7.06
CA ASP A 228 22.88 -10.26 -6.00
C ASP A 228 22.27 -8.93 -5.54
N MET A 229 22.35 -8.63 -4.25
CA MET A 229 21.85 -7.37 -3.70
C MET A 229 22.91 -6.27 -3.89
N VAL A 230 22.48 -5.08 -4.31
CA VAL A 230 23.33 -3.88 -4.34
C VAL A 230 22.77 -2.82 -3.41
N ILE A 231 23.64 -2.17 -2.65
CA ILE A 231 23.24 -1.25 -1.59
C ILE A 231 24.03 0.04 -1.69
N ALA A 232 23.35 1.18 -1.67
CA ALA A 232 23.98 2.49 -1.57
C ALA A 232 24.29 2.85 -0.12
N THR A 233 25.47 3.44 0.12
CA THR A 233 25.89 3.95 1.43
C THR A 233 26.33 5.39 1.33
N ASP A 234 25.88 6.20 2.30
CA ASP A 234 26.24 7.61 2.40
C ASP A 234 27.36 7.84 3.41
N ARG A 235 28.53 8.24 2.91
CA ARG A 235 29.74 8.50 3.69
C ARG A 235 30.75 9.33 2.91
N ASP A 236 31.61 10.05 3.62
CA ASP A 236 32.70 10.87 3.05
C ASP A 236 33.97 10.82 3.93
N ASP A 237 34.16 9.72 4.64
CA ASP A 237 35.26 9.50 5.57
C ASP A 237 36.60 9.23 4.89
N SER A 238 36.63 9.11 3.56
CA SER A 238 37.85 8.95 2.75
C SER A 238 37.82 9.73 1.45
N GLY A 239 37.07 10.85 1.40
CA GLY A 239 36.94 11.66 0.18
C GLY A 239 36.40 10.81 -0.97
N ASP A 240 36.93 10.99 -2.17
CA ASP A 240 36.53 10.27 -3.40
C ASP A 240 36.85 8.76 -3.40
N ARG A 241 37.32 8.20 -2.26
CA ARG A 241 37.56 6.77 -2.06
C ARG A 241 36.57 6.16 -1.05
N SER A 242 35.56 6.90 -0.62
CA SER A 242 34.59 6.41 0.34
C SER A 242 33.61 5.44 -0.34
N THR A 243 33.36 4.27 0.26
CA THR A 243 32.44 3.27 -0.29
C THR A 243 31.07 3.90 -0.58
N SER A 244 30.60 3.75 -1.81
CA SER A 244 29.33 4.33 -2.29
C SER A 244 28.30 3.26 -2.61
N VAL A 245 28.76 2.12 -3.16
CA VAL A 245 27.90 0.99 -3.50
C VAL A 245 28.57 -0.31 -3.03
N TRP A 246 27.82 -1.11 -2.29
CA TRP A 246 28.15 -2.50 -1.94
C TRP A 246 27.48 -3.46 -2.93
N ILE A 247 28.10 -4.61 -3.14
CA ILE A 247 27.46 -5.80 -3.71
C ILE A 247 27.53 -6.94 -2.71
N VAL A 248 26.38 -7.54 -2.42
CA VAL A 248 26.26 -8.70 -1.55
C VAL A 248 25.87 -9.90 -2.41
N LYS A 249 26.71 -10.94 -2.36
CA LYS A 249 26.44 -12.19 -3.05
C LYS A 249 25.29 -12.93 -2.39
N ARG A 250 24.33 -13.36 -3.21
CA ARG A 250 23.31 -14.28 -2.74
C ARG A 250 23.96 -15.61 -2.36
N ASN A 251 23.62 -16.13 -1.20
CA ASN A 251 24.09 -17.43 -0.75
C ASN A 251 23.53 -18.55 -1.65
N ALA A 252 24.17 -19.72 -1.63
CA ALA A 252 23.75 -20.85 -2.45
C ALA A 252 22.33 -21.36 -2.14
N ASP A 253 21.84 -21.12 -0.92
CA ASP A 253 20.48 -21.44 -0.47
C ASP A 253 19.45 -20.34 -0.82
N GLY A 254 19.88 -19.28 -1.50
CA GLY A 254 19.06 -18.15 -1.88
C GLY A 254 18.98 -17.02 -0.86
N SER A 255 19.56 -17.17 0.33
CA SER A 255 19.51 -16.20 1.42
C SER A 255 20.52 -15.06 1.27
N PHE A 256 20.32 -14.02 2.09
CA PHE A 256 21.34 -13.03 2.44
C PHE A 256 21.51 -13.07 3.96
N THR A 257 22.73 -13.18 4.44
CA THR A 257 23.06 -13.27 5.87
C THR A 257 24.33 -12.47 6.19
N ASP A 258 24.72 -12.38 7.47
CA ASP A 258 26.00 -11.79 7.88
C ASP A 258 27.22 -12.51 7.26
N GLU A 259 27.06 -13.77 6.85
CA GLU A 259 28.09 -14.58 6.18
C GLU A 259 28.11 -14.39 4.67
N SER A 260 27.12 -13.70 4.09
CA SER A 260 27.11 -13.40 2.67
C SER A 260 28.33 -12.57 2.29
N LYS A 261 28.94 -12.91 1.16
CA LYS A 261 30.12 -12.20 0.67
C LYS A 261 29.74 -10.77 0.27
N CYS A 262 30.13 -9.81 1.10
CA CYS A 262 29.93 -8.38 0.86
C CYS A 262 31.22 -7.73 0.34
N GLU A 263 31.12 -7.05 -0.80
CA GLU A 263 32.26 -6.41 -1.48
C GLU A 263 31.93 -4.97 -1.87
N VAL A 264 32.95 -4.11 -1.91
CA VAL A 264 32.82 -2.75 -2.43
C VAL A 264 32.71 -2.82 -3.95
N LEU A 265 31.58 -2.40 -4.50
CA LEU A 265 31.35 -2.36 -5.95
C LEU A 265 31.78 -1.03 -6.56
N ALA A 266 31.54 0.09 -5.86
CA ALA A 266 31.99 1.41 -6.30
C ALA A 266 32.29 2.32 -5.10
N ALA A 267 33.31 3.16 -5.24
CA ALA A 267 33.77 4.10 -4.22
C ALA A 267 33.94 5.50 -4.81
N TYR A 268 33.13 6.44 -4.32
CA TYR A 268 33.29 7.87 -4.53
C TYR A 268 33.03 8.57 -3.20
N LYS A 269 31.82 9.11 -2.96
CA LYS A 269 31.36 9.63 -1.66
C LYS A 269 29.90 10.04 -1.70
N GLN A 270 29.29 10.15 -0.53
CA GLN A 270 27.98 10.74 -0.28
C GLN A 270 26.89 10.22 -1.22
N CYS A 271 26.90 8.90 -1.47
CA CYS A 271 25.94 8.23 -2.33
C CYS A 271 24.58 8.11 -1.63
N ASN A 272 23.51 8.35 -2.36
CA ASN A 272 22.13 8.39 -1.86
C ASN A 272 21.23 7.34 -2.54
N THR A 273 21.70 6.73 -3.62
CA THR A 273 20.86 5.84 -4.43
C THR A 273 21.70 4.80 -5.17
N VAL A 274 21.08 3.65 -5.40
CA VAL A 274 21.53 2.63 -6.34
C VAL A 274 20.30 2.15 -7.11
N ALA A 275 20.43 2.00 -8.42
CA ALA A 275 19.35 1.53 -9.28
C ALA A 275 19.92 0.74 -10.46
N VAL A 276 19.38 -0.44 -10.72
CA VAL A 276 19.80 -1.33 -11.81
C VAL A 276 18.82 -1.21 -12.97
N HIS A 277 19.33 -1.04 -14.19
CA HIS A 277 18.49 -0.99 -15.39
C HIS A 277 17.77 -2.34 -15.57
N PRO A 278 16.43 -2.38 -15.58
CA PRO A 278 15.68 -3.63 -15.46
C PRO A 278 15.84 -4.57 -16.66
N VAL A 279 16.29 -4.05 -17.81
CA VAL A 279 16.48 -4.84 -19.05
C VAL A 279 17.94 -5.14 -19.35
N ASN A 280 18.85 -4.20 -19.06
CA ASN A 280 20.24 -4.26 -19.56
C ASN A 280 21.25 -4.54 -18.43
N GLY A 281 20.86 -4.34 -17.17
CA GLY A 281 21.64 -4.74 -16.01
C GLY A 281 22.77 -3.81 -15.58
N GLU A 282 23.06 -2.72 -16.31
CA GLU A 282 23.95 -1.68 -15.80
C GLU A 282 23.35 -0.97 -14.58
N LEU A 283 24.23 -0.51 -13.70
CA LEU A 283 23.91 0.09 -12.42
C LEU A 283 24.16 1.60 -12.46
N TYR A 284 23.29 2.34 -11.79
CA TYR A 284 23.37 3.78 -11.62
C TYR A 284 23.40 4.12 -10.13
N PHE A 285 24.29 5.04 -9.76
CA PHE A 285 24.39 5.57 -8.40
C PHE A 285 24.78 7.05 -8.47
N ASN A 286 24.62 7.79 -7.38
CA ASN A 286 24.91 9.23 -7.37
C ASN A 286 25.99 9.63 -6.37
N SER A 287 26.29 10.93 -6.35
CA SER A 287 26.97 11.58 -5.24
C SER A 287 26.33 12.92 -4.94
N TYR A 288 25.96 13.14 -3.68
CA TYR A 288 25.42 14.41 -3.19
C TYR A 288 26.39 15.58 -3.40
N GLY A 289 27.70 15.35 -3.27
CA GLY A 289 28.68 16.44 -3.27
C GLY A 289 28.77 17.19 -4.60
N ASN A 290 28.76 16.48 -5.71
CA ASN A 290 28.90 17.02 -7.06
C ASN A 290 27.65 16.81 -7.94
N ASN A 291 26.59 16.18 -7.40
CA ASN A 291 25.36 15.80 -8.08
C ASN A 291 25.58 14.97 -9.36
N ALA A 292 26.69 14.23 -9.43
CA ALA A 292 26.96 13.31 -10.52
C ALA A 292 26.03 12.10 -10.42
N ILE A 293 25.60 11.62 -11.59
CA ILE A 293 25.02 10.29 -11.78
C ILE A 293 26.09 9.46 -12.48
N TYR A 294 26.54 8.40 -11.82
CA TYR A 294 27.53 7.46 -12.33
C TYR A 294 26.84 6.27 -12.98
N ARG A 295 27.48 5.68 -13.99
CA ARG A 295 27.06 4.45 -14.66
C ARG A 295 28.15 3.40 -14.52
N LEU A 296 27.78 2.22 -14.04
CA LEU A 296 28.65 1.06 -13.83
C LEU A 296 28.10 -0.14 -14.61
N ASP A 297 28.95 -0.79 -15.40
CA ASP A 297 28.60 -2.07 -16.05
C ASP A 297 28.93 -3.23 -15.12
N VAL A 298 27.89 -3.78 -14.47
CA VAL A 298 28.06 -4.83 -13.44
C VAL A 298 28.63 -6.12 -14.05
N ALA A 299 28.46 -6.34 -15.35
CA ALA A 299 29.04 -7.49 -16.03
C ALA A 299 30.58 -7.50 -15.96
N LYS A 300 31.22 -6.31 -15.96
CA LYS A 300 32.68 -6.20 -15.77
C LYS A 300 33.13 -6.72 -14.42
N TYR A 301 32.38 -6.44 -13.36
CA TYR A 301 32.68 -6.97 -12.03
C TYR A 301 32.63 -8.49 -12.03
N TYR A 302 31.58 -9.09 -12.59
CA TYR A 302 31.49 -10.55 -12.67
C TYR A 302 32.55 -11.21 -13.57
N ALA A 303 33.02 -10.52 -14.60
CA ALA A 303 34.03 -11.05 -15.51
C ALA A 303 35.45 -10.96 -14.94
N ASN A 304 35.72 -9.92 -14.15
CA ASN A 304 37.09 -9.55 -13.78
C ASN A 304 37.42 -9.77 -12.29
N ALA A 305 36.42 -9.75 -11.40
CA ALA A 305 36.64 -9.95 -9.98
C ALA A 305 36.81 -11.44 -9.66
N SER A 306 37.93 -11.78 -9.02
CA SER A 306 38.21 -13.12 -8.51
C SER A 306 39.01 -13.03 -7.20
N GLU A 307 39.21 -14.16 -6.52
CA GLU A 307 40.04 -14.21 -5.31
C GLU A 307 41.49 -13.75 -5.58
N THR A 308 42.01 -14.01 -6.78
CA THR A 308 43.38 -13.65 -7.18
C THR A 308 43.47 -12.31 -7.93
N THR A 309 42.35 -11.73 -8.32
CA THR A 309 42.28 -10.45 -9.04
C THR A 309 41.19 -9.60 -8.42
N PRO A 310 41.52 -8.80 -7.41
CA PRO A 310 40.55 -7.95 -6.72
C PRO A 310 39.92 -6.95 -7.67
N TRP A 311 38.64 -6.68 -7.47
CA TRP A 311 37.94 -5.60 -8.14
C TRP A 311 38.52 -4.24 -7.73
N ASP A 312 38.70 -3.33 -8.70
CA ASP A 312 39.04 -1.93 -8.43
C ASP A 312 37.76 -1.07 -8.39
N PRO A 313 37.30 -0.64 -7.21
CA PRO A 313 36.05 0.10 -7.08
C PRO A 313 36.22 1.61 -7.32
N TYR A 314 37.42 2.11 -7.64
CA TYR A 314 37.67 3.54 -7.76
C TYR A 314 37.45 4.04 -9.19
N LEU A 315 37.07 5.32 -9.33
CA LEU A 315 36.87 5.96 -10.64
C LEU A 315 38.11 5.85 -11.53
N THR A 316 39.30 5.90 -10.93
CA THR A 316 40.60 5.74 -11.62
C THR A 316 40.79 4.37 -12.26
N GLY A 317 40.10 3.35 -11.77
CA GLY A 317 40.09 2.00 -12.33
C GLY A 317 39.24 1.87 -13.61
N ASN A 318 38.53 2.93 -14.02
CA ASN A 318 37.72 2.99 -15.24
C ASN A 318 36.62 1.89 -15.33
N ASN A 319 36.15 1.43 -14.17
CA ASN A 319 35.10 0.43 -14.04
C ASN A 319 33.69 1.03 -14.05
N TYR A 320 33.58 2.33 -13.80
CA TYR A 320 32.38 3.14 -13.95
C TYR A 320 32.78 4.55 -14.40
N GLU A 321 31.81 5.34 -14.85
CA GLU A 321 32.04 6.68 -15.35
C GLU A 321 31.00 7.65 -14.80
N GLN A 322 31.36 8.94 -14.70
CA GLN A 322 30.36 9.99 -14.52
C GLN A 322 29.59 10.15 -15.82
N MET A 323 28.29 9.84 -15.80
CA MET A 323 27.44 9.87 -16.98
C MET A 323 26.74 11.22 -17.14
N LEU A 324 26.13 11.74 -16.07
CA LEU A 324 25.35 12.98 -16.08
C LEU A 324 25.61 13.78 -14.80
N THR A 325 25.13 15.03 -14.78
CA THR A 325 25.06 15.87 -13.58
C THR A 325 23.66 16.48 -13.50
N LEU A 326 23.07 16.53 -12.30
CA LEU A 326 21.74 17.09 -12.07
C LEU A 326 21.77 18.29 -11.11
N GLY A 327 21.49 19.49 -11.63
CA GLY A 327 21.39 20.70 -10.82
C GLY A 327 22.75 21.23 -10.35
N ALA A 328 22.73 21.97 -9.23
CA ALA A 328 23.92 22.52 -8.58
C ALA A 328 24.70 21.42 -7.82
N SER A 329 25.38 21.73 -6.72
CA SER A 329 25.88 20.71 -5.79
C SER A 329 24.88 20.47 -4.66
N ARG A 330 25.07 19.39 -3.88
CA ARG A 330 24.37 19.11 -2.62
C ARG A 330 22.89 18.76 -2.78
N TRP A 331 22.54 17.96 -3.79
CA TRP A 331 21.18 17.43 -3.93
C TRP A 331 21.13 15.98 -3.42
N ASN A 332 20.18 15.74 -2.53
CA ASN A 332 19.81 14.40 -2.10
C ASN A 332 18.72 13.91 -3.05
N PHE A 333 18.99 12.85 -3.80
CA PHE A 333 18.01 12.28 -4.71
C PHE A 333 18.10 10.77 -4.78
N ASN A 334 16.98 10.12 -5.08
CA ASN A 334 16.94 8.71 -5.46
C ASN A 334 16.51 8.54 -6.93
N ILE A 335 16.87 7.40 -7.50
CA ILE A 335 16.51 7.02 -8.88
C ILE A 335 15.58 5.82 -8.82
N THR A 336 14.45 5.88 -9.50
CA THR A 336 13.57 4.73 -9.71
C THR A 336 13.36 4.49 -11.20
N MET A 337 13.75 3.31 -11.68
CA MET A 337 13.62 2.92 -13.08
C MET A 337 12.17 2.55 -13.42
N HIS A 338 11.66 3.04 -14.55
CA HIS A 338 10.41 2.52 -15.10
C HIS A 338 10.57 1.02 -15.43
N PRO A 339 9.57 0.15 -15.22
CA PRO A 339 9.70 -1.28 -15.45
C PRO A 339 10.15 -1.69 -16.86
N THR A 340 9.86 -0.85 -17.87
CA THR A 340 10.32 -1.10 -19.26
C THR A 340 11.79 -0.73 -19.50
N GLY A 341 12.44 -0.01 -18.58
CA GLY A 341 13.77 0.56 -18.77
C GLY A 341 13.81 1.81 -19.64
N LYS A 342 12.72 2.19 -20.32
CA LYS A 342 12.73 3.31 -21.29
C LYS A 342 12.95 4.69 -20.67
N TYR A 343 12.70 4.84 -19.37
CA TYR A 343 12.97 6.07 -18.63
C TYR A 343 13.11 5.78 -17.14
N ALA A 344 13.54 6.77 -16.37
CA ALA A 344 13.58 6.72 -14.92
C ALA A 344 13.11 8.06 -14.33
N TYR A 345 12.56 8.01 -13.13
CA TYR A 345 12.36 9.21 -12.32
C TYR A 345 13.55 9.42 -11.39
N VAL A 346 14.01 10.66 -11.31
CA VAL A 346 14.98 11.14 -10.33
C VAL A 346 14.22 12.00 -9.32
N ILE A 347 14.04 11.48 -8.13
CA ILE A 347 13.25 12.11 -7.07
C ILE A 347 14.21 12.96 -6.24
N ALA A 348 14.17 14.28 -6.42
CA ALA A 348 15.08 15.21 -5.76
C ALA A 348 14.50 15.63 -4.39
N LEU A 349 14.76 14.81 -3.37
CA LEU A 349 14.23 14.93 -2.00
C LEU A 349 14.33 16.37 -1.48
N ASN A 350 15.57 16.88 -1.37
CA ASN A 350 15.81 18.21 -0.80
C ASN A 350 15.57 19.37 -1.78
N GLN A 351 15.09 19.08 -2.99
CA GLN A 351 14.62 20.08 -3.96
C GLN A 351 13.12 20.03 -4.18
N HIS A 352 12.39 19.14 -3.49
CA HIS A 352 10.92 19.11 -3.51
C HIS A 352 10.32 18.94 -4.92
N CYS A 353 10.97 18.14 -5.78
CA CYS A 353 10.52 17.92 -7.14
C CYS A 353 10.99 16.58 -7.72
N ILE A 354 10.40 16.20 -8.86
CA ILE A 354 10.70 14.97 -9.59
C ILE A 354 11.16 15.35 -11.00
N TYR A 355 12.30 14.82 -11.41
CA TYR A 355 12.82 14.86 -12.78
C TYR A 355 12.59 13.53 -13.46
N ARG A 356 12.53 13.55 -14.79
CA ARG A 356 12.57 12.35 -15.64
C ARG A 356 13.85 12.35 -16.47
N MET A 357 14.44 11.18 -16.67
CA MET A 357 15.49 10.95 -17.65
C MET A 357 15.08 9.83 -18.60
N ASP A 358 15.11 10.10 -19.90
CA ASP A 358 14.81 9.11 -20.93
C ASP A 358 16.03 8.27 -21.27
N TYR A 359 15.81 7.00 -21.58
CA TYR A 359 16.87 6.06 -21.93
C TYR A 359 17.07 6.01 -23.44
N ASP A 360 18.33 6.06 -23.87
CA ASP A 360 18.74 5.79 -25.24
C ASP A 360 19.16 4.32 -25.34
N GLU A 361 18.30 3.51 -25.97
CA GLU A 361 18.53 2.07 -26.16
C GLU A 361 19.74 1.77 -27.04
N ALA A 362 20.09 2.66 -27.99
CA ALA A 362 21.22 2.45 -28.89
C ALA A 362 22.56 2.62 -28.17
N THR A 363 22.66 3.61 -27.29
CA THR A 363 23.88 3.89 -26.53
C THR A 363 23.89 3.24 -25.13
N LYS A 364 22.75 2.70 -24.70
CA LYS A 364 22.52 2.13 -23.36
C LYS A 364 22.79 3.12 -22.23
N ARG A 365 22.31 4.36 -22.40
CA ARG A 365 22.56 5.50 -21.52
C ARG A 365 21.31 6.33 -21.30
N PHE A 366 21.19 6.94 -20.13
CA PHE A 366 20.19 7.97 -19.90
C PHE A 366 20.63 9.31 -20.50
N LYS A 367 19.65 10.07 -20.96
CA LYS A 367 19.78 11.47 -21.39
C LYS A 367 19.65 12.41 -20.20
N GLN A 368 20.01 13.68 -20.40
CA GLN A 368 19.94 14.71 -19.38
C GLN A 368 18.54 14.76 -18.73
N PRO A 369 18.41 14.78 -17.39
CA PRO A 369 17.11 14.81 -16.74
C PRO A 369 16.41 16.17 -16.94
N TYR A 370 15.09 16.15 -17.04
CA TYR A 370 14.24 17.34 -17.12
C TYR A 370 13.12 17.28 -16.08
N LEU A 371 12.72 18.46 -15.56
CA LEU A 371 11.71 18.57 -14.51
C LEU A 371 10.34 18.11 -15.05
N VAL A 372 9.68 17.18 -14.37
CA VAL A 372 8.34 16.69 -14.75
C VAL A 372 7.25 17.15 -13.78
N SER A 373 7.59 17.32 -12.50
CA SER A 373 6.61 17.68 -11.48
C SER A 373 7.26 18.33 -10.26
N GLY A 374 6.54 19.26 -9.65
CA GLY A 374 7.05 20.06 -8.55
C GLY A 374 7.78 21.30 -9.02
N GLN A 375 8.22 22.11 -8.06
CA GLN A 375 9.01 23.30 -8.30
C GLN A 375 10.32 23.18 -7.54
N GLN A 376 11.44 23.29 -8.24
CA GLN A 376 12.76 23.13 -7.64
C GLN A 376 12.97 24.11 -6.48
N GLY A 377 13.20 23.57 -5.29
CA GLY A 377 13.43 24.32 -4.05
C GLY A 377 12.16 24.88 -3.38
N VAL A 378 10.98 24.66 -3.96
CA VAL A 378 9.72 25.17 -3.39
C VAL A 378 8.96 24.02 -2.74
N LYS A 379 9.00 24.00 -1.42
CA LYS A 379 8.23 23.05 -0.60
C LYS A 379 6.77 23.47 -0.46
N GLY A 380 5.88 22.49 -0.40
CA GLY A 380 4.48 22.70 -0.08
C GLY A 380 3.65 21.48 -0.43
N TRP A 381 2.32 21.60 -0.36
CA TRP A 381 1.40 20.56 -0.78
C TRP A 381 0.38 21.14 -1.77
N ALA A 382 0.42 20.66 -3.01
CA ALA A 382 -0.60 20.96 -4.01
C ALA A 382 -0.68 19.81 -5.01
N ASP A 383 -1.89 19.29 -5.21
CA ASP A 383 -2.23 18.40 -6.33
C ASP A 383 -2.28 19.25 -7.61
N GLY A 384 -1.75 18.72 -8.72
CA GLY A 384 -1.58 19.54 -9.91
C GLY A 384 -0.87 18.84 -11.05
N LYS A 385 -0.36 19.63 -12.00
CA LYS A 385 0.49 19.18 -13.10
C LYS A 385 1.64 20.17 -13.25
N GLY A 386 2.84 19.68 -13.52
CA GLY A 386 4.03 20.52 -13.70
C GLY A 386 4.32 21.39 -12.48
N ASP A 387 4.50 22.70 -12.71
CA ASP A 387 4.78 23.71 -11.68
C ASP A 387 3.57 24.01 -10.78
N GLY A 388 2.34 23.69 -11.18
CA GLY A 388 1.17 23.77 -10.30
C GLY A 388 1.16 22.73 -9.17
N THR A 389 2.11 21.79 -9.18
CA THR A 389 2.28 20.78 -8.14
C THR A 389 3.28 21.26 -7.10
N LEU A 390 2.98 21.05 -5.83
CA LEU A 390 3.93 21.19 -4.73
C LEU A 390 4.02 19.88 -3.95
N MET A 391 5.23 19.53 -3.56
CA MET A 391 5.56 18.39 -2.70
C MET A 391 6.58 18.85 -1.65
N ASN A 392 6.83 18.04 -0.63
CA ASN A 392 7.74 18.39 0.46
C ASN A 392 8.54 17.17 0.89
N PHE A 393 9.76 17.09 0.36
CA PHE A 393 10.72 16.01 0.64
C PHE A 393 10.22 14.65 0.11
N PRO A 394 9.91 14.56 -1.21
CA PRO A 394 9.43 13.31 -1.81
C PRO A 394 10.51 12.22 -1.66
N TYR A 395 10.14 11.10 -1.05
CA TYR A 395 11.04 10.04 -0.62
C TYR A 395 11.05 8.87 -1.62
N GLN A 396 11.02 7.61 -1.18
CA GLN A 396 10.97 6.49 -2.11
C GLN A 396 9.69 6.54 -2.97
N GLY A 397 9.82 6.13 -4.23
CA GLY A 397 8.68 5.85 -5.10
C GLY A 397 8.82 4.54 -5.86
N ILE A 398 7.72 4.09 -6.42
CA ILE A 398 7.56 2.82 -7.14
C ILE A 398 6.57 2.99 -8.31
N PHE A 399 6.76 2.20 -9.36
CA PHE A 399 5.80 2.10 -10.45
C PHE A 399 4.78 1.01 -10.15
N VAL A 400 3.50 1.31 -10.33
CA VAL A 400 2.39 0.37 -10.13
C VAL A 400 1.56 0.33 -11.41
N LYS A 401 1.33 -0.89 -11.90
CA LYS A 401 0.58 -1.09 -13.14
C LYS A 401 -0.88 -0.67 -12.94
N ASN A 402 -1.40 0.14 -13.85
CA ASN A 402 -2.78 0.59 -13.86
C ASN A 402 -3.59 -0.23 -14.87
N ALA A 403 -4.53 -1.05 -14.37
CA ALA A 403 -5.36 -1.92 -15.20
C ALA A 403 -6.21 -1.15 -16.23
N ASP A 404 -6.63 0.09 -15.92
CA ASP A 404 -7.38 0.92 -16.86
C ASP A 404 -6.52 1.36 -18.03
N TYR A 405 -5.23 1.67 -17.79
CA TYR A 405 -4.30 2.05 -18.87
C TYR A 405 -4.01 0.86 -19.78
N VAL A 406 -3.91 -0.35 -19.21
CA VAL A 406 -3.80 -1.60 -19.99
C VAL A 406 -5.05 -1.79 -20.86
N ALA A 407 -6.25 -1.67 -20.28
CA ALA A 407 -7.51 -1.81 -21.01
C ALA A 407 -7.68 -0.76 -22.12
N GLN A 408 -7.13 0.43 -21.93
CA GLN A 408 -7.09 1.51 -22.92
C GLN A 408 -6.00 1.32 -23.99
N GLY A 409 -5.09 0.35 -23.84
CA GLY A 409 -3.97 0.13 -24.76
C GLY A 409 -2.94 1.26 -24.77
N LYS A 410 -2.74 1.94 -23.63
CA LYS A 410 -1.71 2.98 -23.51
C LYS A 410 -0.31 2.36 -23.62
N GLU A 411 0.65 3.11 -24.14
CA GLU A 411 2.06 2.69 -24.15
C GLU A 411 2.63 2.63 -22.73
N ASP A 412 2.40 3.67 -21.94
CA ASP A 412 2.75 3.70 -20.53
C ASP A 412 1.53 3.29 -19.69
N VAL A 413 1.64 2.12 -19.06
CA VAL A 413 0.58 1.49 -18.26
C VAL A 413 0.85 1.59 -16.76
N TYR A 414 1.76 2.45 -16.32
CA TYR A 414 2.12 2.58 -14.92
C TYR A 414 1.83 3.98 -14.37
N ASP A 415 1.31 4.04 -13.15
CA ASP A 415 1.37 5.26 -12.34
C ASP A 415 2.58 5.15 -11.39
N PHE A 416 3.18 6.28 -11.02
CA PHE A 416 4.31 6.33 -10.11
C PHE A 416 3.90 6.81 -8.73
N TYR A 417 3.86 5.91 -7.75
CA TYR A 417 3.48 6.20 -6.37
C TYR A 417 4.72 6.54 -5.55
N PHE A 418 4.63 7.55 -4.69
CA PHE A 418 5.75 7.97 -3.85
C PHE A 418 5.30 8.51 -2.50
N CYS A 419 6.17 8.38 -1.51
CA CYS A 419 5.97 8.97 -0.19
C CYS A 419 6.34 10.46 -0.23
N ASP A 420 5.46 11.32 0.27
CA ASP A 420 5.69 12.77 0.37
C ASP A 420 5.87 13.12 1.85
N TYR A 421 7.12 12.95 2.31
CA TYR A 421 7.53 12.79 3.71
C TYR A 421 6.96 13.87 4.65
N ASP A 422 7.21 15.15 4.36
CA ASP A 422 6.77 16.27 5.20
C ASP A 422 5.37 16.79 4.83
N ASN A 423 4.68 16.11 3.90
CA ASN A 423 3.26 16.31 3.61
C ASN A 423 2.38 15.19 4.16
N TYR A 424 3.00 14.17 4.79
CA TYR A 424 2.32 13.12 5.55
C TYR A 424 1.35 12.28 4.70
N CYS A 425 1.73 12.00 3.45
CA CYS A 425 0.89 11.29 2.51
C CYS A 425 1.67 10.45 1.51
N VAL A 426 0.96 9.51 0.90
CA VAL A 426 1.38 8.86 -0.34
C VAL A 426 0.72 9.60 -1.50
N ARG A 427 1.51 9.88 -2.52
CA ARG A 427 1.13 10.59 -3.75
C ARG A 427 1.28 9.64 -4.93
N TYR A 428 0.65 9.96 -6.05
CA TYR A 428 0.98 9.32 -7.33
C TYR A 428 1.09 10.35 -8.45
N LEU A 429 1.98 10.07 -9.40
CA LEU A 429 2.26 10.81 -10.61
C LEU A 429 1.84 9.96 -11.82
N THR A 430 0.92 10.47 -12.65
CA THR A 430 0.51 9.78 -13.88
C THR A 430 1.52 10.00 -15.01
N PRO A 431 1.54 9.15 -16.06
CA PRO A 431 2.38 9.34 -17.24
C PRO A 431 2.23 10.72 -17.91
N GLU A 432 1.03 11.32 -17.81
CA GLU A 432 0.74 12.64 -18.36
C GLU A 432 1.20 13.81 -17.46
N GLY A 433 1.93 13.54 -16.39
CA GLY A 433 2.57 14.54 -15.53
C GLY A 433 1.70 15.10 -14.42
N ARG A 434 0.57 14.46 -14.08
CA ARG A 434 -0.35 14.93 -13.04
C ARG A 434 -0.07 14.22 -11.71
N VAL A 435 0.06 14.99 -10.62
CA VAL A 435 0.19 14.44 -9.27
C VAL A 435 -1.11 14.60 -8.49
N ARG A 436 -1.53 13.55 -7.81
CA ARG A 436 -2.64 13.57 -6.85
C ARG A 436 -2.24 12.93 -5.52
N THR A 437 -2.97 13.27 -4.47
CA THR A 437 -2.81 12.61 -3.17
C THR A 437 -3.59 11.29 -3.15
N PHE A 438 -2.89 10.16 -2.95
CA PHE A 438 -3.47 8.82 -2.91
C PHE A 438 -4.08 8.52 -1.54
N ALA A 439 -3.26 8.64 -0.49
CA ALA A 439 -3.65 8.32 0.88
C ALA A 439 -2.94 9.25 1.89
N GLY A 440 -3.57 9.48 3.04
CA GLY A 440 -3.09 10.38 4.08
C GLY A 440 -3.84 11.71 4.09
N ARG A 441 -3.54 12.52 5.12
CA ARG A 441 -4.16 13.83 5.37
C ARG A 441 -5.68 13.73 5.56
N GLY A 442 -6.14 12.68 6.27
CA GLY A 442 -7.53 12.39 6.57
C GLY A 442 -8.35 13.62 6.97
N ALA A 443 -9.29 14.04 6.12
CA ALA A 443 -10.06 15.27 6.30
C ALA A 443 -10.88 15.25 7.61
N THR A 444 -11.56 14.13 7.89
CA THR A 444 -12.39 13.96 9.09
C THR A 444 -11.53 13.87 10.35
N SER A 445 -10.42 13.12 10.31
CA SER A 445 -9.50 13.02 11.46
C SER A 445 -8.85 14.37 11.78
N ALA A 446 -8.45 15.13 10.76
CA ALA A 446 -7.87 16.46 10.91
C ALA A 446 -8.86 17.48 11.49
N MET A 447 -10.18 17.29 11.36
CA MET A 447 -11.16 18.15 12.05
C MET A 447 -11.13 17.97 13.57
N GLY A 448 -10.67 16.82 14.07
CA GLY A 448 -10.62 16.51 15.50
C GLY A 448 -9.48 17.23 16.25
N ASP A 449 -8.32 17.40 15.61
CA ASP A 449 -7.11 17.94 16.26
C ASP A 449 -6.38 19.03 15.45
N GLY A 450 -6.81 19.35 14.23
CA GLY A 450 -6.19 20.32 13.33
C GLY A 450 -4.92 19.82 12.61
N ASN A 451 -4.52 18.55 12.80
CA ASN A 451 -3.27 18.01 12.26
C ASN A 451 -3.49 17.23 10.97
N THR A 452 -2.63 17.48 9.99
CA THR A 452 -2.57 16.72 8.72
C THR A 452 -1.79 15.41 8.84
N TRP A 453 -1.08 15.21 9.95
CA TRP A 453 -0.37 14.01 10.34
C TRP A 453 -1.09 13.30 11.48
N GLY A 454 -0.86 12.00 11.65
CA GLY A 454 -1.58 11.17 12.61
C GLY A 454 -1.33 9.67 12.37
N PRO A 455 -1.55 8.80 13.37
CA PRO A 455 -1.38 7.35 13.20
C PRO A 455 -2.65 6.65 12.70
N ASP A 456 -3.72 7.40 12.41
CA ASP A 456 -5.04 6.86 12.16
C ASP A 456 -5.05 5.96 10.92
N ASP A 457 -5.71 4.82 11.07
CA ASP A 457 -6.04 3.88 10.00
C ASP A 457 -7.41 4.24 9.38
N GLY A 458 -7.76 3.57 8.28
CA GLY A 458 -9.09 3.64 7.65
C GLY A 458 -9.06 4.21 6.23
N ASP A 459 -10.11 4.95 5.86
CA ASP A 459 -10.28 5.51 4.52
C ASP A 459 -9.08 6.38 4.12
N LEU A 460 -8.65 6.22 2.87
CA LEU A 460 -7.42 6.83 2.36
C LEU A 460 -7.36 8.34 2.55
N ARG A 461 -8.49 9.06 2.43
CA ARG A 461 -8.53 10.52 2.37
C ARG A 461 -9.41 11.15 3.44
N GLU A 462 -10.30 10.38 4.05
CA GLU A 462 -11.17 10.86 5.13
C GLU A 462 -10.59 10.61 6.52
N THR A 463 -10.01 9.44 6.79
CA THR A 463 -9.55 9.11 8.15
C THR A 463 -8.06 8.88 8.25
N ALA A 464 -7.46 8.20 7.28
CA ALA A 464 -6.08 7.76 7.36
C ALA A 464 -5.11 8.94 7.40
N ARG A 465 -4.13 8.84 8.31
CA ARG A 465 -3.03 9.78 8.41
C ARG A 465 -1.71 9.01 8.50
N PHE A 466 -0.64 9.68 8.09
CA PHE A 466 0.73 9.21 8.27
C PHE A 466 1.50 10.22 9.13
N GLY A 467 2.66 9.81 9.64
CA GLY A 467 3.53 10.68 10.42
C GLY A 467 4.69 11.23 9.59
N SER A 468 5.44 10.38 8.89
CA SER A 468 6.46 10.79 7.92
C SER A 468 6.82 9.59 7.03
N PRO A 469 6.02 9.29 6.00
CA PRO A 469 6.23 8.08 5.20
C PRO A 469 7.52 8.19 4.39
N THR A 470 8.33 7.13 4.32
CA THR A 470 9.63 7.13 3.63
C THR A 470 9.75 5.99 2.63
N GLY A 471 9.70 4.75 3.10
CA GLY A 471 9.78 3.54 2.29
C GLY A 471 8.43 3.15 1.72
N ILE A 472 8.40 2.66 0.47
CA ILE A 472 7.19 2.15 -0.18
C ILE A 472 7.50 0.96 -1.08
N ALA A 473 6.67 -0.08 -1.02
CA ALA A 473 6.69 -1.23 -1.89
C ALA A 473 5.26 -1.65 -2.28
N TYR A 474 5.11 -2.40 -3.37
CA TYR A 474 3.81 -2.89 -3.83
C TYR A 474 3.92 -4.35 -4.24
N ASP A 475 3.07 -5.21 -3.67
CA ASP A 475 2.92 -6.61 -4.09
C ASP A 475 1.78 -6.70 -5.10
N GLU A 476 2.12 -6.94 -6.38
CA GLU A 476 1.13 -7.06 -7.46
C GLU A 476 0.20 -8.28 -7.28
N ARG A 477 0.61 -9.31 -6.52
CA ARG A 477 -0.19 -10.54 -6.34
C ARG A 477 -1.36 -10.32 -5.40
N THR A 478 -1.17 -9.44 -4.41
CA THR A 478 -2.14 -9.15 -3.34
C THR A 478 -2.69 -7.73 -3.43
N GLU A 479 -2.26 -6.96 -4.44
CA GLU A 479 -2.58 -5.54 -4.66
C GLU A 479 -2.36 -4.67 -3.40
N THR A 480 -1.31 -4.98 -2.65
CA THR A 480 -1.03 -4.35 -1.34
C THR A 480 0.18 -3.45 -1.40
N PHE A 481 0.01 -2.18 -1.02
CA PHE A 481 1.14 -1.30 -0.72
C PHE A 481 1.64 -1.58 0.70
N TYR A 482 2.95 -1.57 0.89
CA TYR A 482 3.62 -1.50 2.18
C TYR A 482 4.31 -0.15 2.28
N VAL A 483 4.06 0.60 3.36
CA VAL A 483 4.58 1.96 3.57
C VAL A 483 5.26 2.03 4.92
N PHE A 484 6.53 2.44 4.97
CA PHE A 484 7.22 2.69 6.22
C PHE A 484 6.87 4.08 6.73
N ASP A 485 6.16 4.16 7.85
CA ASP A 485 5.81 5.42 8.49
C ASP A 485 6.84 5.74 9.58
N THR A 486 7.89 6.48 9.22
CA THR A 486 9.09 6.66 10.05
C THR A 486 8.78 7.30 11.39
N TYR A 487 7.90 8.31 11.43
CA TYR A 487 7.59 9.00 12.68
C TYR A 487 6.88 8.08 13.68
N TYR A 488 5.96 7.24 13.19
CA TYR A 488 5.24 6.28 14.02
C TYR A 488 5.93 4.93 14.16
N LYS A 489 7.06 4.73 13.48
CA LYS A 489 7.89 3.52 13.58
C LYS A 489 7.05 2.29 13.31
N SER A 490 6.32 2.35 12.22
CA SER A 490 5.37 1.31 11.84
C SER A 490 5.41 1.06 10.35
N VAL A 491 4.99 -0.15 9.98
CA VAL A 491 4.73 -0.51 8.59
C VAL A 491 3.22 -0.47 8.40
N ARG A 492 2.77 0.40 7.51
CA ARG A 492 1.39 0.57 7.12
C ARG A 492 1.13 -0.21 5.84
N THR A 493 -0.09 -0.66 5.65
CA THR A 493 -0.56 -1.27 4.40
C THR A 493 -1.63 -0.40 3.78
N ILE A 494 -1.69 -0.37 2.44
CA ILE A 494 -2.84 0.14 1.70
C ILE A 494 -3.35 -1.02 0.86
N SER A 495 -4.46 -1.62 1.27
CA SER A 495 -5.00 -2.85 0.67
C SER A 495 -6.52 -2.93 0.82
N ARG A 496 -7.13 -3.83 0.04
CA ARG A 496 -8.56 -4.13 0.10
C ARG A 496 -8.87 -5.09 1.24
#